data_AF-A0A2M7AFF6-F1
#
_entry.id   AF-A0A2M7AFF6-F1
#
_cell.length_a   1.000
_cell.length_b   1.000
_cell.length_c   1.000
_cell.angle_alpha   90.00
_cell.angle_beta   90.00
_cell.angle_gamma   90.00
#
_symmetry.space_group_name_H-M   'P 1'
#
loop_
_entity.id
_entity.type
_entity.pdbx_description
1 polymer ?
#
loop_
_entity_poly.entity_id
_entity_poly.type
_entity_poly.pdbx_seq_one_letter_code
_entity_poly.pdbx_strand_id
1 'polypeptide(L)'
;MVNLKIDNQDIEIQEGATILEAAKKLGIKIPTLCYNDALSPYGACRLCTVEVETNGRKRMVASCLYPVREGIKVSTNGDRVIKARKIIIELLLARSPDVKVLQDLAKEYGIEKPRFSLKKEDCILCGMCVRVCTERLGIGAIGFEGRGTTRKIGIPFGLEESDVCVGCGACTYVCPTGAIQMETKALSKFRQSFGINERKCRYMMMGVVDYKLCPNNYECWRCDIDQRMEETFGTHPALAVKKTAEKEPIKVEEFLIEPDLFYSAGHTWVKRINGRLRIGLDDFARRLIGSIDDIKVKNINDEIKRGEDVWQLICGRRQAAMHAPIEGKVIDTNIDILDNPKIISASPYRIGWIYTLEPYNLEEDMKKLLFGIKAKRYLIEHSNKLHQRLSSIGVTITDGGQIASALHQRLSDKEWQELINEFF
;
A
#
# COMPACT_ATOMS: atom_id res chain seq x y z
N MET A 1 -11.13 -3.77 -25.44
CA MET A 1 -10.10 -4.75 -25.85
C MET A 1 -9.25 -4.09 -26.91
N VAL A 2 -7.96 -4.41 -26.99
CA VAL A 2 -7.04 -3.90 -28.00
C VAL A 2 -6.33 -5.05 -28.71
N ASN A 3 -6.10 -4.90 -30.02
CA ASN A 3 -5.37 -5.85 -30.84
C ASN A 3 -3.92 -5.40 -31.03
N LEU A 4 -2.99 -6.34 -30.86
CA LEU A 4 -1.58 -6.11 -31.09
C LEU A 4 -0.91 -7.39 -31.63
N LYS A 5 0.30 -7.23 -32.14
CA LYS A 5 1.11 -8.34 -32.67
C LYS A 5 2.41 -8.48 -31.89
N ILE A 6 2.71 -9.66 -31.36
CA ILE A 6 3.97 -9.99 -30.66
C ILE A 6 4.65 -11.14 -31.41
N ASP A 7 5.86 -10.92 -31.92
CA ASP A 7 6.62 -11.91 -32.72
C ASP A 7 5.79 -12.60 -33.81
N ASN A 8 5.05 -11.81 -34.58
CA ASN A 8 4.12 -12.23 -35.64
C ASN A 8 2.86 -12.99 -35.19
N GLN A 9 2.60 -13.10 -33.89
CA GLN A 9 1.35 -13.64 -33.35
C GLN A 9 0.40 -12.51 -32.98
N ASP A 10 -0.84 -12.56 -33.49
CA ASP A 10 -1.89 -11.61 -33.14
C ASP A 10 -2.53 -11.98 -31.79
N ILE A 11 -2.80 -10.99 -30.95
CA ILE A 11 -3.46 -11.16 -29.66
C ILE A 11 -4.42 -10.01 -29.39
N GLU A 12 -5.56 -10.36 -28.81
CA GLU A 12 -6.53 -9.42 -28.25
C GLU A 12 -6.44 -9.46 -26.72
N ILE A 13 -6.27 -8.30 -26.09
CA ILE A 13 -6.17 -8.19 -24.62
C ILE A 13 -6.86 -6.93 -24.10
N GLN A 14 -7.18 -6.91 -22.81
CA GLN A 14 -7.74 -5.73 -22.16
C GLN A 14 -6.79 -4.54 -22.26
N GLU A 15 -7.36 -3.36 -22.54
CA GLU A 15 -6.63 -2.11 -22.55
C GLU A 15 -6.04 -1.82 -21.17
N GLY A 16 -4.79 -1.35 -21.13
CA GLY A 16 -4.06 -1.10 -19.88
C GLY A 16 -3.21 -2.27 -19.37
N ALA A 17 -3.39 -3.48 -19.91
CA ALA A 17 -2.47 -4.60 -19.63
C ALA A 17 -1.06 -4.29 -20.14
N THR A 18 -0.04 -4.91 -19.55
CA THR A 18 1.36 -4.70 -19.97
C THR A 18 1.74 -5.61 -21.14
N ILE A 19 2.76 -5.24 -21.92
CA ILE A 19 3.31 -6.12 -22.97
C ILE A 19 3.76 -7.46 -22.37
N LEU A 20 4.32 -7.46 -21.16
CA LEU A 20 4.75 -8.68 -20.48
C LEU A 20 3.58 -9.62 -20.20
N GLU A 21 2.44 -9.09 -19.75
CA GLU A 21 1.21 -9.87 -19.54
C GLU A 21 0.65 -10.43 -20.84
N ALA A 22 0.66 -9.63 -21.92
CA ALA A 22 0.25 -10.10 -23.24
C ALA A 22 1.17 -11.21 -23.77
N ALA A 23 2.49 -11.07 -23.62
CA ALA A 23 3.46 -12.08 -24.01
C ALA A 23 3.28 -13.39 -23.22
N LYS A 24 3.02 -13.30 -21.90
CA LYS A 24 2.71 -14.45 -21.06
C LYS A 24 1.48 -15.24 -21.55
N LYS A 25 0.41 -14.55 -21.98
CA LYS A 25 -0.79 -15.20 -22.54
C LYS A 25 -0.51 -15.98 -23.83
N LEU A 26 0.46 -15.53 -24.62
CA LEU A 26 0.92 -16.22 -25.83
C LEU A 26 1.97 -17.31 -25.56
N GLY A 27 2.37 -17.52 -24.30
CA GLY A 27 3.47 -18.43 -23.97
C GLY A 27 4.86 -17.91 -24.39
N ILE A 28 4.98 -16.63 -24.76
CA ILE A 28 6.25 -16.01 -25.14
C ILE A 28 7.01 -15.63 -23.86
N LYS A 29 8.14 -16.29 -23.62
CA LYS A 29 8.97 -16.07 -22.43
C LYS A 29 9.85 -14.83 -22.60
N ILE A 30 9.50 -13.75 -21.92
CA ILE A 30 10.36 -12.57 -21.77
C ILE A 30 11.11 -12.67 -20.42
N PRO A 31 12.45 -12.59 -20.40
CA PRO A 31 13.22 -12.74 -19.16
C PRO A 31 13.01 -11.55 -18.21
N THR A 32 12.81 -11.84 -16.93
CA THR A 32 12.62 -10.83 -15.88
C THR A 32 13.35 -11.24 -14.61
N LEU A 33 13.87 -10.26 -13.87
CA LEU A 33 14.48 -10.48 -12.54
C LEU A 33 13.83 -9.64 -11.45
N CYS A 34 13.12 -8.57 -11.80
CA CYS A 34 12.48 -7.67 -10.83
C CYS A 34 10.95 -7.66 -10.94
N TYR A 35 10.37 -8.66 -11.59
CA TYR A 35 8.93 -8.77 -11.81
C TYR A 35 8.39 -9.98 -11.04
N ASN A 36 7.25 -9.78 -10.41
CA ASN A 36 6.49 -10.82 -9.72
C ASN A 36 5.01 -10.43 -9.85
N ASP A 37 4.14 -11.37 -10.19
CA ASP A 37 2.70 -11.11 -10.42
C ASP A 37 1.99 -10.57 -9.16
N ALA A 38 2.55 -10.80 -7.98
CA ALA A 38 2.04 -10.31 -6.71
C ALA A 38 2.46 -8.86 -6.38
N LEU A 39 3.35 -8.25 -7.15
CA LEU A 39 3.92 -6.93 -6.87
C LEU A 39 3.64 -5.94 -7.99
N SER A 40 3.58 -4.66 -7.65
CA SER A 40 3.43 -3.58 -8.62
C SER A 40 4.64 -3.55 -9.57
N PRO A 41 4.45 -3.34 -10.89
CA PRO A 41 5.56 -3.23 -11.83
C PRO A 41 6.57 -2.14 -11.46
N TYR A 42 7.87 -2.44 -11.57
CA TYR A 42 8.96 -1.51 -11.16
C TYR A 42 9.98 -1.21 -12.27
N GLY A 43 10.29 -2.19 -13.11
CA GLY A 43 11.19 -2.01 -14.26
C GLY A 43 12.67 -1.74 -13.93
N ALA A 44 13.16 -2.02 -12.72
CA ALA A 44 14.55 -1.76 -12.36
C ALA A 44 15.60 -2.58 -13.12
N CYS A 45 15.38 -3.88 -13.32
CA CYS A 45 16.40 -4.73 -13.95
C CYS A 45 16.56 -4.51 -15.45
N ARG A 46 15.56 -3.90 -16.12
CA ARG A 46 15.48 -3.68 -17.57
C ARG A 46 15.65 -4.92 -18.47
N LEU A 47 15.83 -6.12 -17.93
CA LEU A 47 16.01 -7.36 -18.70
C LEU A 47 14.83 -7.67 -19.64
N CYS A 48 13.63 -7.25 -19.24
CA CYS A 48 12.38 -7.39 -19.99
C CYS A 48 12.27 -6.45 -21.21
N THR A 49 13.37 -5.85 -21.65
CA THR A 49 13.36 -4.92 -22.78
C THR A 49 12.92 -5.61 -24.06
N VAL A 50 12.09 -4.92 -24.85
CA VAL A 50 11.54 -5.35 -26.14
C VAL A 50 11.52 -4.15 -27.10
N GLU A 51 11.45 -4.41 -28.40
CA GLU A 51 11.28 -3.37 -29.41
C GLU A 51 9.80 -3.24 -29.76
N VAL A 52 9.27 -2.02 -29.70
CA VAL A 52 7.90 -1.69 -30.10
C VAL A 52 7.95 -0.80 -31.33
N GLU A 53 7.19 -1.18 -32.34
CA GLU A 53 6.94 -0.40 -33.54
C GLU A 53 5.53 0.20 -33.50
N THR A 54 5.43 1.50 -33.73
CA THR A 54 4.16 2.24 -33.83
C THR A 54 4.27 3.20 -35.01
N ASN A 55 3.37 3.10 -36.00
CA ASN A 55 3.39 3.95 -37.20
C ASN A 55 4.77 4.00 -37.88
N GLY A 56 5.45 2.85 -38.01
CA GLY A 56 6.79 2.73 -38.60
C GLY A 56 7.95 3.21 -37.73
N ARG A 57 7.70 3.77 -36.54
CA ARG A 57 8.75 4.19 -35.60
C ARG A 57 9.06 3.10 -34.58
N LYS A 58 10.33 2.70 -34.49
CA LYS A 58 10.82 1.67 -33.56
C LYS A 58 11.45 2.27 -32.31
N ARG A 59 11.07 1.76 -31.13
CA ARG A 59 11.64 2.17 -29.83
C ARG A 59 11.84 0.98 -28.91
N MET A 60 12.85 1.08 -28.05
CA MET A 60 13.09 0.10 -26.99
C MET A 60 12.30 0.49 -25.75
N VAL A 61 11.53 -0.46 -25.20
CA VAL A 61 10.71 -0.23 -23.99
C VAL A 61 10.83 -1.41 -23.03
N ALA A 62 10.51 -1.19 -21.76
CA ALA A 62 10.41 -2.27 -20.77
C ALA A 62 9.01 -2.89 -20.84
N SER A 63 8.92 -4.16 -21.25
CA SER A 63 7.63 -4.85 -21.42
C SER A 63 6.80 -4.92 -20.13
N CYS A 64 7.44 -4.97 -18.96
CA CYS A 64 6.75 -5.02 -17.66
C CYS A 64 6.05 -3.72 -17.27
N LEU A 65 6.37 -2.59 -17.90
CA LEU A 65 5.77 -1.28 -17.60
C LEU A 65 4.95 -0.73 -18.75
N TYR A 66 5.27 -1.14 -19.98
CA TYR A 66 4.70 -0.53 -21.17
C TYR A 66 3.29 -1.08 -21.41
N PRO A 67 2.24 -0.24 -21.38
CA PRO A 67 0.87 -0.66 -21.61
C PRO A 67 0.64 -0.98 -23.09
N VAL A 68 -0.11 -2.04 -23.37
CA VAL A 68 -0.52 -2.38 -24.73
C VAL A 68 -1.44 -1.31 -25.31
N ARG A 69 -1.39 -1.12 -26.63
CA ARG A 69 -2.23 -0.18 -27.38
C ARG A 69 -2.62 -0.82 -28.70
N GLU A 70 -3.71 -0.33 -29.30
CA GLU A 70 -4.17 -0.81 -30.60
C GLU A 70 -3.06 -0.69 -31.67
N GLY A 71 -2.89 -1.76 -32.45
CA GLY A 71 -2.04 -1.78 -33.64
C GLY A 71 -0.53 -1.75 -33.39
N ILE A 72 -0.06 -1.86 -32.14
CA ILE A 72 1.38 -1.95 -31.88
C ILE A 72 1.94 -3.29 -32.33
N LYS A 73 3.18 -3.28 -32.84
CA LYS A 73 3.94 -4.50 -33.14
C LYS A 73 5.11 -4.60 -32.19
N VAL A 74 5.29 -5.75 -31.56
CA VAL A 74 6.34 -6.01 -30.58
C VAL A 74 7.26 -7.10 -31.08
N SER A 75 8.57 -6.85 -31.05
CA SER A 75 9.59 -7.87 -31.24
C SER A 75 10.28 -8.17 -29.92
N THR A 76 10.28 -9.43 -29.50
CA THR A 76 10.94 -9.85 -28.26
C THR A 76 12.32 -10.48 -28.48
N ASN A 77 12.61 -10.90 -29.72
CA ASN A 77 13.83 -11.62 -30.10
C ASN A 77 14.64 -10.97 -31.23
N GLY A 78 14.30 -9.76 -31.67
CA GLY A 78 15.07 -9.06 -32.70
C GLY A 78 16.52 -8.74 -32.26
N ASP A 79 17.43 -8.59 -33.23
CA ASP A 79 18.86 -8.37 -32.98
C ASP A 79 19.16 -7.23 -31.99
N ARG A 80 18.42 -6.13 -32.10
CA ARG A 80 18.56 -4.98 -31.21
C ARG A 80 18.17 -5.32 -29.77
N VAL A 81 17.13 -6.15 -29.59
CA VAL A 81 16.67 -6.62 -28.29
C VAL A 81 17.69 -7.54 -27.66
N ILE A 82 18.21 -8.51 -28.42
CA ILE A 82 19.25 -9.43 -27.94
C ILE A 82 20.52 -8.67 -27.56
N LYS A 83 21.00 -7.74 -28.39
CA LYS A 83 22.16 -6.89 -28.07
C LYS A 83 21.95 -6.07 -26.80
N ALA A 84 20.77 -5.47 -26.63
CA ALA A 84 20.44 -4.71 -25.42
C ALA A 84 20.41 -5.60 -24.17
N ARG A 85 19.79 -6.79 -24.25
CA ARG A 85 19.76 -7.76 -23.14
C ARG A 85 21.16 -8.24 -22.78
N LYS A 86 22.03 -8.51 -23.75
CA LYS A 86 23.44 -8.89 -23.48
C LYS A 86 24.16 -7.83 -22.65
N ILE A 87 24.05 -6.56 -23.03
CA ILE A 87 24.64 -5.44 -22.28
C ILE A 87 24.09 -5.38 -20.85
N ILE A 88 22.78 -5.54 -20.68
CA ILE A 88 22.13 -5.53 -19.36
C ILE A 88 22.63 -6.70 -18.50
N ILE A 89 22.72 -7.90 -19.06
CA ILE A 89 23.21 -9.09 -18.37
C ILE A 89 24.69 -8.89 -17.97
N GLU A 90 25.52 -8.35 -18.86
CA GLU A 90 26.91 -8.03 -18.53
C GLU A 90 27.02 -7.02 -17.38
N LEU A 91 26.18 -5.99 -17.33
CA LEU A 91 26.15 -5.01 -16.22
C LEU A 91 25.72 -5.66 -14.91
N LEU A 92 24.70 -6.52 -14.95
CA LEU A 92 24.23 -7.28 -13.79
C LEU A 92 25.30 -8.26 -13.30
N LEU A 93 25.95 -8.97 -14.21
CA LEU A 93 27.03 -9.92 -13.90
C LEU A 93 28.30 -9.21 -13.39
N ALA A 94 28.60 -8.01 -13.90
CA ALA A 94 29.70 -7.22 -13.38
C ALA A 94 29.46 -6.78 -11.93
N ARG A 95 28.21 -6.46 -11.59
CA ARG A 95 27.83 -6.19 -10.20
C ARG A 95 27.90 -7.46 -9.34
N SER A 96 27.35 -8.56 -9.84
CA SER A 96 27.08 -9.78 -9.09
C SER A 96 27.58 -11.05 -9.81
N PRO A 97 28.90 -11.23 -9.93
CA PRO A 97 29.49 -12.31 -10.75
C PRO A 97 29.23 -13.72 -10.21
N ASP A 98 29.07 -13.85 -8.89
CA ASP A 98 28.96 -15.14 -8.20
C ASP A 98 27.51 -15.64 -8.11
N VAL A 99 26.53 -14.85 -8.57
CA VAL A 99 25.11 -15.20 -8.52
C VAL A 99 24.76 -16.17 -9.66
N LYS A 100 24.35 -17.38 -9.29
CA LYS A 100 24.03 -18.48 -10.20
C LYS A 100 23.01 -18.12 -11.30
N VAL A 101 21.91 -17.47 -10.94
CA VAL A 101 20.87 -17.04 -11.91
C VAL A 101 21.43 -16.12 -13.00
N LEU A 102 22.39 -15.25 -12.65
CA LEU A 102 23.04 -14.38 -13.64
C LEU A 102 24.04 -15.13 -14.51
N GLN A 103 24.76 -16.10 -13.95
CA GLN A 103 25.65 -16.98 -14.71
C GLN A 103 24.86 -17.82 -15.72
N ASP A 104 23.69 -18.32 -15.33
CA ASP A 104 22.84 -19.12 -16.21
C ASP A 104 22.23 -18.26 -17.33
N LEU A 105 21.78 -17.03 -17.02
CA LEU A 105 21.38 -16.04 -18.03
C LEU A 105 22.54 -15.66 -18.96
N ALA A 106 23.76 -15.50 -18.43
CA ALA A 106 24.93 -15.19 -19.25
C ALA A 106 25.22 -16.33 -20.24
N LYS A 107 25.16 -17.58 -19.79
CA LYS A 107 25.30 -18.77 -20.66
C LYS A 107 24.22 -18.84 -21.72
N GLU A 108 22.96 -18.63 -21.36
CA GLU A 108 21.82 -18.61 -22.30
C GLU A 108 22.02 -17.59 -23.43
N TYR A 109 22.63 -16.43 -23.12
CA TYR A 109 22.89 -15.36 -24.08
C TYR A 109 24.29 -15.43 -24.71
N GLY A 110 25.08 -16.48 -24.44
CA GLY A 110 26.43 -16.66 -24.99
C GLY A 110 27.42 -15.59 -24.53
N ILE A 111 27.37 -15.21 -23.26
CA ILE A 111 28.27 -14.24 -22.62
C ILE A 111 29.26 -15.02 -21.76
N GLU A 112 30.55 -15.03 -22.14
CA GLU A 112 31.58 -15.70 -21.37
C GLU A 112 32.09 -14.86 -20.20
N LYS A 113 32.35 -13.56 -20.46
CA LYS A 113 32.87 -12.61 -19.46
C LYS A 113 32.27 -11.22 -19.68
N PRO A 114 31.94 -10.49 -18.61
CA PRO A 114 31.48 -9.11 -18.73
C PRO A 114 32.63 -8.19 -19.12
N ARG A 115 32.34 -7.16 -19.93
CA ARG A 115 33.32 -6.11 -20.30
C ARG A 115 33.58 -5.08 -19.20
N PHE A 116 32.83 -5.14 -18.11
CA PHE A 116 32.86 -4.14 -17.03
C PHE A 116 33.57 -4.67 -15.79
N SER A 117 34.12 -3.76 -14.98
CA SER A 117 34.81 -4.09 -13.73
C SER A 117 33.87 -4.77 -12.72
N LEU A 118 34.36 -5.85 -12.11
CA LEU A 118 33.59 -6.64 -11.16
C LEU A 118 33.50 -5.96 -9.78
N LYS A 119 32.31 -5.94 -9.18
CA LYS A 119 32.08 -5.38 -7.82
C LYS A 119 31.88 -6.43 -6.72
N LYS A 120 31.59 -7.69 -7.09
CA LYS A 120 31.38 -8.81 -6.15
C LYS A 120 30.33 -8.53 -5.07
N GLU A 121 29.19 -7.95 -5.48
CA GLU A 121 28.02 -7.78 -4.61
C GLU A 121 26.97 -8.85 -4.94
N ASP A 122 26.17 -9.33 -3.98
CA ASP A 122 25.12 -10.32 -4.30
C ASP A 122 23.80 -9.67 -4.74
N CYS A 123 23.55 -8.42 -4.33
CA CYS A 123 22.29 -7.72 -4.54
C CYS A 123 22.29 -6.91 -5.85
N ILE A 124 21.38 -7.24 -6.77
CA ILE A 124 21.18 -6.50 -8.04
C ILE A 124 20.25 -5.27 -7.94
N LEU A 125 19.86 -4.86 -6.72
CA LEU A 125 18.98 -3.71 -6.49
C LEU A 125 17.62 -3.77 -7.21
N CYS A 126 17.05 -4.98 -7.35
CA CYS A 126 15.76 -5.20 -8.02
C CYS A 126 14.55 -4.65 -7.23
N GLY A 127 14.74 -4.35 -5.93
CA GLY A 127 13.72 -3.76 -5.06
C GLY A 127 12.53 -4.67 -4.74
N MET A 128 12.56 -5.96 -5.07
CA MET A 128 11.44 -6.86 -4.74
C MET A 128 11.29 -7.05 -3.24
N CYS A 129 12.40 -7.12 -2.48
CA CYS A 129 12.38 -7.22 -1.03
C CYS A 129 11.68 -6.02 -0.37
N VAL A 130 12.03 -4.79 -0.79
CA VAL A 130 11.39 -3.54 -0.32
C VAL A 130 9.91 -3.55 -0.67
N ARG A 131 9.59 -3.84 -1.94
CA ARG A 131 8.20 -3.84 -2.42
C ARG A 131 7.34 -4.89 -1.73
N VAL A 132 7.80 -6.12 -1.54
CA VAL A 132 6.99 -7.11 -0.82
C VAL A 132 6.76 -6.71 0.64
N CYS A 133 7.76 -6.10 1.29
CA CYS A 133 7.64 -5.63 2.67
C CYS A 133 6.64 -4.48 2.81
N THR A 134 6.58 -3.57 1.84
CA THR A 134 5.67 -2.42 1.87
C THR A 134 4.31 -2.73 1.24
N GLU A 135 4.27 -3.28 0.03
CA GLU A 135 3.05 -3.45 -0.76
C GLU A 135 2.21 -4.65 -0.31
N ARG A 136 2.85 -5.74 0.14
CA ARG A 136 2.13 -6.95 0.56
C ARG A 136 1.90 -7.05 2.06
N LEU A 137 2.86 -6.57 2.85
CA LEU A 137 2.78 -6.66 4.31
C LEU A 137 2.44 -5.34 5.00
N GLY A 138 2.61 -4.19 4.32
CA GLY A 138 2.34 -2.88 4.93
C GLY A 138 3.34 -2.47 6.02
N ILE A 139 4.49 -3.14 6.12
CA ILE A 139 5.46 -2.97 7.22
C ILE A 139 6.53 -1.93 6.87
N GLY A 140 7.19 -2.08 5.71
CA GLY A 140 8.27 -1.19 5.31
C GLY A 140 9.55 -1.30 6.16
N ALA A 141 9.87 -2.47 6.69
CA ALA A 141 11.05 -2.72 7.55
C ALA A 141 12.40 -2.55 6.84
N ILE A 142 12.41 -2.62 5.50
CA ILE A 142 13.61 -2.51 4.67
C ILE A 142 13.37 -1.51 3.53
N GLY A 143 14.41 -0.78 3.16
CA GLY A 143 14.34 0.30 2.18
C GLY A 143 15.60 0.40 1.32
N PHE A 144 15.59 1.40 0.43
CA PHE A 144 16.79 1.80 -0.29
C PHE A 144 17.48 2.95 0.46
N GLU A 145 18.78 2.83 0.62
CA GLU A 145 19.65 3.88 1.14
C GLU A 145 20.63 4.35 0.08
N GLY A 146 21.05 5.61 0.15
CA GLY A 146 21.98 6.19 -0.81
C GLY A 146 21.38 6.42 -2.20
N ARG A 147 22.22 6.80 -3.15
CA ARG A 147 21.83 7.13 -4.53
C ARG A 147 22.90 6.74 -5.53
N GLY A 148 22.51 6.53 -6.78
CA GLY A 148 23.45 6.16 -7.84
C GLY A 148 24.25 4.91 -7.49
N THR A 149 25.58 5.02 -7.50
CA THR A 149 26.50 3.91 -7.27
C THR A 149 26.66 3.50 -5.81
N THR A 150 26.26 4.35 -4.85
CA THR A 150 26.29 4.04 -3.40
C THR A 150 24.97 3.47 -2.90
N ARG A 151 24.00 3.26 -3.80
CA ARG A 151 22.67 2.78 -3.44
C ARG A 151 22.75 1.33 -2.95
N LYS A 152 22.17 1.06 -1.78
CA LYS A 152 22.09 -0.28 -1.17
C LYS A 152 20.71 -0.55 -0.60
N ILE A 153 20.44 -1.82 -0.30
CA ILE A 153 19.31 -2.20 0.55
C ILE A 153 19.78 -2.09 2.00
N GLY A 154 18.95 -1.50 2.85
CA GLY A 154 19.23 -1.37 4.26
C GLY A 154 17.96 -1.11 5.07
N ILE A 155 18.13 -0.79 6.34
CA ILE A 155 17.04 -0.52 7.25
C ILE A 155 16.85 1.00 7.30
N PRO A 156 15.60 1.51 7.16
CA PRO A 156 15.34 2.94 7.16
C PRO A 156 16.09 3.68 8.28
N PHE A 157 16.60 4.88 7.97
CA PHE A 157 17.40 5.71 8.87
C PHE A 157 18.79 5.16 9.23
N GLY A 158 19.29 4.13 8.53
CA GLY A 158 20.63 3.59 8.75
C GLY A 158 20.75 2.82 10.07
N LEU A 159 19.64 2.33 10.60
CA LEU A 159 19.61 1.53 11.81
C LEU A 159 20.23 0.14 11.55
N GLU A 160 20.76 -0.49 12.60
CA GLU A 160 21.25 -1.86 12.51
C GLU A 160 20.12 -2.89 12.54
N GLU A 161 18.96 -2.52 13.11
CA GLU A 161 17.81 -3.38 13.24
C GLU A 161 16.48 -2.64 13.04
N SER A 162 15.49 -3.37 12.50
CA SER A 162 14.11 -2.90 12.42
C SER A 162 13.31 -3.40 13.62
N ASP A 163 12.51 -2.53 14.21
CA ASP A 163 11.53 -2.79 15.27
C ASP A 163 10.16 -3.23 14.70
N VAL A 164 9.85 -2.84 13.47
CA VAL A 164 8.60 -3.19 12.78
C VAL A 164 8.66 -4.50 12.00
N CYS A 165 9.85 -5.07 11.76
CA CYS A 165 9.98 -6.36 11.09
C CYS A 165 9.22 -7.44 11.88
N VAL A 166 8.47 -8.29 11.16
CA VAL A 166 7.73 -9.43 11.75
C VAL A 166 8.34 -10.79 11.41
N GLY A 167 9.51 -10.83 10.75
CA GLY A 167 10.21 -12.09 10.47
C GLY A 167 9.45 -13.01 9.51
N CYS A 168 8.65 -12.46 8.60
CA CYS A 168 7.81 -13.24 7.69
C CYS A 168 8.62 -14.07 6.67
N GLY A 169 9.77 -13.58 6.20
CA GLY A 169 10.59 -14.24 5.16
C GLY A 169 10.13 -13.97 3.73
N ALA A 170 9.14 -13.11 3.52
CA ALA A 170 8.68 -12.78 2.17
C ALA A 170 9.80 -12.15 1.31
N CYS A 171 10.67 -11.33 1.93
CA CYS A 171 11.77 -10.66 1.24
C CYS A 171 12.86 -11.64 0.76
N THR A 172 13.15 -12.69 1.53
CA THR A 172 14.10 -13.75 1.16
C THR A 172 13.53 -14.61 0.05
N TYR A 173 12.24 -14.94 0.16
CA TYR A 173 11.53 -15.74 -0.84
C TYR A 173 11.49 -15.07 -2.23
N VAL A 174 11.20 -13.76 -2.30
CA VAL A 174 11.16 -13.05 -3.60
C VAL A 174 12.54 -12.73 -4.17
N CYS A 175 13.63 -12.91 -3.43
CA CYS A 175 14.94 -12.44 -3.86
C CYS A 175 15.48 -13.31 -5.00
N PRO A 176 15.72 -12.75 -6.20
CA PRO A 176 16.09 -13.54 -7.37
C PRO A 176 17.55 -13.99 -7.32
N THR A 177 18.36 -13.36 -6.46
CA THR A 177 19.80 -13.64 -6.32
C THR A 177 20.15 -14.31 -4.99
N GLY A 178 19.19 -14.45 -4.06
CA GLY A 178 19.47 -14.95 -2.71
C GLY A 178 20.26 -13.98 -1.82
N ALA A 179 20.44 -12.71 -2.24
CA ALA A 179 21.26 -11.73 -1.52
C ALA A 179 20.69 -11.27 -0.17
N ILE A 180 19.40 -11.51 0.08
CA ILE A 180 18.78 -11.24 1.37
C ILE A 180 18.45 -12.58 2.02
N GLN A 181 18.98 -12.79 3.21
CA GLN A 181 18.79 -14.00 3.99
C GLN A 181 18.17 -13.64 5.33
N MET A 182 17.39 -14.56 5.88
CA MET A 182 16.84 -14.39 7.22
C MET A 182 17.94 -14.76 8.19
N GLU A 183 18.63 -13.75 8.71
CA GLU A 183 19.76 -13.96 9.60
C GLU A 183 19.30 -14.54 10.95
N THR A 184 20.12 -15.42 11.51
CA THR A 184 19.95 -15.97 12.86
C THR A 184 19.81 -14.86 13.92
N LYS A 185 20.42 -13.68 13.69
CA LYS A 185 20.28 -12.50 14.55
C LYS A 185 18.85 -11.94 14.54
N ALA A 186 18.26 -11.74 13.37
CA ALA A 186 16.87 -11.27 13.26
C ALA A 186 15.89 -12.26 13.91
N LEU A 187 16.10 -13.57 13.71
CA LEU A 187 15.36 -14.61 14.42
C LEU A 187 15.61 -14.59 15.94
N SER A 188 16.84 -14.37 16.39
CA SER A 188 17.18 -14.31 17.82
C SER A 188 16.42 -13.22 18.55
N LYS A 189 16.19 -12.07 17.89
CA LYS A 189 15.36 -10.99 18.40
C LYS A 189 13.93 -11.44 18.64
N PHE A 190 13.26 -12.05 17.65
CA PHE A 190 11.90 -12.57 17.85
C PHE A 190 11.81 -13.60 18.98
N ARG A 191 12.85 -14.42 19.15
CA ARG A 191 12.92 -15.42 20.23
C ARG A 191 13.07 -14.79 21.61
N GLN A 192 13.73 -13.63 21.70
CA GLN A 192 14.00 -12.89 22.94
C GLN A 192 12.91 -11.86 23.28
N SER A 193 12.27 -11.25 22.27
CA SER A 193 11.26 -10.20 22.44
C SER A 193 9.91 -10.71 22.95
N PHE A 194 9.64 -12.01 22.86
CA PHE A 194 8.39 -12.62 23.35
C PHE A 194 8.71 -13.74 24.34
N GLY A 195 8.06 -13.71 25.51
CA GLY A 195 8.07 -14.82 26.46
C GLY A 195 7.60 -16.12 25.78
N ILE A 196 8.01 -17.28 26.31
CA ILE A 196 7.72 -18.61 25.71
C ILE A 196 6.23 -18.77 25.36
N ASN A 197 5.32 -18.21 26.15
CA ASN A 197 3.87 -18.30 25.98
C ASN A 197 3.24 -17.17 25.16
N GLU A 198 4.03 -16.24 24.61
CA GLU A 198 3.54 -15.04 23.91
C GLU A 198 4.03 -14.94 22.46
N ARG A 199 4.85 -15.90 22.01
CA ARG A 199 5.44 -15.93 20.67
C ARG A 199 4.36 -16.11 19.61
N LYS A 200 3.90 -15.01 19.02
CA LYS A 200 2.92 -15.03 17.93
C LYS A 200 3.53 -15.68 16.69
N CYS A 201 2.79 -16.57 16.03
CA CYS A 201 3.20 -17.20 14.78
C CYS A 201 3.40 -16.15 13.68
N ARG A 202 4.35 -16.38 12.75
CA ARG A 202 4.55 -15.49 11.61
C ARG A 202 3.30 -15.32 10.76
N TYR A 203 2.52 -16.38 10.58
CA TYR A 203 1.25 -16.31 9.83
C TYR A 203 0.17 -15.52 10.56
N MET A 204 0.19 -15.51 11.90
CA MET A 204 -0.68 -14.64 12.69
C MET A 204 -0.26 -13.18 12.52
N MET A 205 1.04 -12.89 12.60
CA MET A 205 1.56 -11.54 12.39
C MET A 205 1.35 -11.03 10.96
N MET A 206 1.31 -11.94 9.99
CA MET A 206 0.97 -11.63 8.59
C MET A 206 -0.55 -11.50 8.36
N GLY A 207 -1.39 -11.80 9.35
CA GLY A 207 -2.85 -11.79 9.21
C GLY A 207 -3.43 -12.93 8.36
N VAL A 208 -2.68 -14.03 8.17
CA VAL A 208 -3.13 -15.23 7.45
C VAL A 208 -3.97 -16.14 8.35
N VAL A 209 -3.73 -16.10 9.67
CA VAL A 209 -4.50 -16.83 10.69
C VAL A 209 -4.83 -15.91 11.85
N ASP A 210 -6.02 -16.05 12.44
CA ASP A 210 -6.50 -15.13 13.47
C ASP A 210 -5.69 -15.22 14.77
N TYR A 211 -5.39 -16.44 15.21
CA TYR A 211 -4.66 -16.69 16.44
C TYR A 211 -3.81 -17.96 16.35
N LYS A 212 -2.50 -17.81 16.52
CA LYS A 212 -1.60 -18.96 16.66
C LYS A 212 -0.34 -18.53 17.39
N LEU A 213 -0.01 -19.26 18.46
CA LEU A 213 1.30 -19.18 19.09
C LEU A 213 2.29 -20.16 18.41
N CYS A 214 3.55 -19.75 18.35
CA CYS A 214 4.65 -20.49 17.75
C CYS A 214 5.30 -21.40 18.79
N PRO A 215 5.12 -22.73 18.70
CA PRO A 215 5.82 -23.67 19.58
C PRO A 215 7.28 -23.89 19.13
N ASN A 216 7.58 -23.59 17.87
CA ASN A 216 8.83 -23.98 17.20
C ASN A 216 9.93 -22.92 17.27
N ASN A 217 9.84 -21.93 18.18
CA ASN A 217 10.90 -20.91 18.33
C ASN A 217 11.27 -20.19 17.02
N TYR A 218 10.27 -19.94 16.16
CA TYR A 218 10.41 -19.41 14.79
C TYR A 218 11.26 -20.27 13.83
N GLU A 219 11.50 -21.54 14.15
CA GLU A 219 12.09 -22.55 13.26
C GLU A 219 11.04 -23.04 12.25
N CYS A 220 10.62 -22.13 11.37
CA CYS A 220 9.54 -22.37 10.43
C CYS A 220 9.84 -23.53 9.47
N TRP A 221 11.12 -23.76 9.14
CA TRP A 221 11.58 -24.88 8.30
C TRP A 221 11.33 -26.28 8.90
N ARG A 222 10.94 -26.39 10.18
CA ARG A 222 10.55 -27.62 10.86
C ARG A 222 9.08 -27.63 11.29
N CYS A 223 8.31 -26.62 10.88
CA CYS A 223 6.93 -26.43 11.31
C CYS A 223 5.98 -27.04 10.28
N ASP A 224 5.15 -27.97 10.72
CA ASP A 224 4.08 -28.61 9.96
C ASP A 224 3.08 -27.60 9.35
N ILE A 225 2.71 -26.57 10.11
CA ILE A 225 1.86 -25.48 9.61
C ILE A 225 2.52 -24.74 8.45
N ASP A 226 3.84 -24.56 8.52
CA ASP A 226 4.59 -23.83 7.51
C ASP A 226 4.63 -24.58 6.18
N GLN A 227 4.97 -25.87 6.25
CA GLN A 227 4.89 -26.79 5.13
C GLN A 227 3.46 -26.81 4.54
N ARG A 228 2.44 -26.94 5.38
CA ARG A 228 1.04 -26.93 4.93
C ARG A 228 0.67 -25.63 4.22
N MET A 229 1.13 -24.47 4.71
CA MET A 229 0.87 -23.19 4.07
C MET A 229 1.55 -23.11 2.71
N GLU A 230 2.82 -23.54 2.60
CA GLU A 230 3.52 -23.57 1.32
C GLU A 230 2.83 -24.50 0.30
N GLU A 231 2.41 -25.69 0.72
CA GLU A 231 1.67 -26.64 -0.12
C GLU A 231 0.29 -26.09 -0.53
N THR A 232 -0.41 -25.43 0.40
CA THR A 232 -1.75 -24.87 0.15
C THR A 232 -1.70 -23.70 -0.83
N PHE A 233 -0.73 -22.81 -0.68
CA PHE A 233 -0.64 -21.59 -1.48
C PHE A 233 0.22 -21.76 -2.76
N GLY A 234 1.06 -22.81 -2.85
CA GLY A 234 2.01 -23.01 -3.94
C GLY A 234 3.08 -21.93 -4.06
N THR A 235 3.11 -20.98 -3.12
CA THR A 235 4.04 -19.87 -3.02
C THR A 235 4.01 -19.32 -1.60
N HIS A 236 4.91 -18.38 -1.27
CA HIS A 236 4.92 -17.76 0.04
C HIS A 236 3.56 -17.09 0.36
N PRO A 237 2.97 -17.27 1.55
CA PRO A 237 1.63 -16.74 1.85
C PRO A 237 1.49 -15.22 1.69
N ALA A 238 2.54 -14.45 1.96
CA ALA A 238 2.56 -13.00 1.69
C ALA A 238 2.34 -12.63 0.20
N LEU A 239 2.59 -13.55 -0.73
CA LEU A 239 2.39 -13.36 -2.16
C LEU A 239 1.04 -13.91 -2.63
N ALA A 240 0.58 -15.00 -2.03
CA ALA A 240 -0.65 -15.70 -2.40
C ALA A 240 -1.90 -15.08 -1.80
N VAL A 241 -1.83 -14.68 -0.52
CA VAL A 241 -2.88 -13.92 0.12
C VAL A 241 -2.87 -12.57 -0.59
N LYS A 242 -3.91 -12.32 -1.39
CA LYS A 242 -4.17 -10.98 -1.95
C LYS A 242 -4.04 -10.05 -0.75
N LYS A 243 -3.01 -9.17 -0.83
CA LYS A 243 -2.75 -7.99 0.03
C LYS A 243 -3.87 -7.91 1.04
N THR A 244 -3.65 -8.36 2.29
CA THR A 244 -4.63 -8.37 3.39
C THR A 244 -5.69 -7.39 2.99
N ALA A 245 -6.82 -7.90 2.44
CA ALA A 245 -7.81 -7.05 1.80
C ALA A 245 -7.88 -5.84 2.72
N GLU A 246 -7.61 -4.62 2.23
CA GLU A 246 -7.79 -3.40 3.03
C GLU A 246 -9.06 -3.67 3.80
N LYS A 247 -8.95 -3.95 5.12
CA LYS A 247 -9.95 -4.82 5.77
C LYS A 247 -11.25 -4.13 5.50
N GLU A 248 -12.16 -4.82 4.80
CA GLU A 248 -13.32 -4.10 4.28
C GLU A 248 -13.95 -3.32 5.43
N PRO A 249 -14.22 -2.01 5.22
CA PRO A 249 -14.71 -1.18 6.30
C PRO A 249 -15.85 -1.89 7.01
N ILE A 250 -15.67 -2.09 8.31
CA ILE A 250 -16.60 -2.86 9.11
C ILE A 250 -17.86 -2.03 9.25
N LYS A 251 -19.00 -2.61 8.88
CA LYS A 251 -20.29 -1.98 9.13
C LYS A 251 -20.58 -2.02 10.63
N VAL A 252 -20.80 -0.86 11.21
CA VAL A 252 -21.22 -0.64 12.59
C VAL A 252 -22.51 0.15 12.52
N GLU A 253 -23.63 -0.51 12.86
CA GLU A 253 -24.97 -0.02 12.56
C GLU A 253 -25.10 0.33 11.05
N GLU A 254 -25.37 1.58 10.71
CA GLU A 254 -25.47 2.06 9.33
C GLU A 254 -24.16 2.65 8.77
N PHE A 255 -23.14 2.83 9.61
CA PHE A 255 -21.87 3.49 9.28
C PHE A 255 -20.74 2.49 9.03
N LEU A 256 -19.68 2.95 8.37
CA LEU A 256 -18.48 2.17 8.11
C LEU A 256 -17.34 2.62 9.04
N ILE A 257 -16.50 1.68 9.47
CA ILE A 257 -15.27 1.97 10.21
C ILE A 257 -14.10 1.15 9.64
N GLU A 258 -12.97 1.79 9.38
CA GLU A 258 -11.74 1.12 8.93
C GLU A 258 -10.98 0.60 10.17
N PRO A 259 -10.85 -0.72 10.34
CA PRO A 259 -10.30 -1.31 11.58
C PRO A 259 -8.85 -0.98 11.87
N ASP A 260 -8.07 -0.54 10.87
CA ASP A 260 -6.65 -0.23 11.03
C ASP A 260 -6.39 1.28 11.25
N LEU A 261 -7.45 2.08 11.48
CA LEU A 261 -7.37 3.51 11.80
C LEU A 261 -7.70 3.82 13.26
N PHE A 262 -7.18 4.94 13.73
CA PHE A 262 -7.55 5.54 15.01
C PHE A 262 -8.60 6.61 14.78
N TYR A 263 -9.44 6.87 15.78
CA TYR A 263 -10.59 7.77 15.68
C TYR A 263 -10.59 8.78 16.82
N SER A 264 -11.05 9.99 16.55
CA SER A 264 -11.26 11.03 17.56
C SER A 264 -12.74 11.17 17.91
N ALA A 265 -13.01 11.86 19.02
CA ALA A 265 -14.37 12.17 19.44
C ALA A 265 -15.08 13.22 18.55
N GLY A 266 -14.39 13.81 17.57
CA GLY A 266 -14.94 14.72 16.58
C GLY A 266 -15.07 14.08 15.20
N HIS A 267 -15.21 12.74 15.13
CA HIS A 267 -15.41 12.00 13.88
C HIS A 267 -14.32 12.20 12.81
N THR A 268 -13.08 12.38 13.27
CA THR A 268 -11.90 12.39 12.41
C THR A 268 -11.09 11.11 12.63
N TRP A 269 -10.61 10.52 11.54
CA TRP A 269 -9.72 9.37 11.60
C TRP A 269 -8.26 9.79 11.48
N VAL A 270 -7.37 9.01 12.09
CA VAL A 270 -5.92 9.23 12.13
C VAL A 270 -5.20 7.94 11.72
N LYS A 271 -4.25 8.07 10.79
CA LYS A 271 -3.35 7.00 10.35
C LYS A 271 -1.90 7.38 10.59
N ARG A 272 -1.15 6.51 11.27
CA ARG A 272 0.30 6.68 11.43
C ARG A 272 1.03 6.29 10.15
N ILE A 273 1.88 7.19 9.64
CA ILE A 273 2.72 6.98 8.46
C ILE A 273 4.10 7.57 8.73
N ASN A 274 5.12 6.72 8.88
CA ASN A 274 6.52 7.13 9.02
C ASN A 274 6.77 8.21 10.11
N GLY A 275 6.14 8.05 11.29
CA GLY A 275 6.25 9.01 12.40
C GLY A 275 5.37 10.27 12.26
N ARG A 276 4.68 10.42 11.13
CA ARG A 276 3.69 11.47 10.88
C ARG A 276 2.28 10.90 10.98
N LEU A 277 1.30 11.80 11.00
CA LEU A 277 -0.10 11.46 11.20
C LEU A 277 -0.92 12.01 10.04
N ARG A 278 -1.54 11.11 9.27
CA ARG A 278 -2.50 11.48 8.23
C ARG A 278 -3.90 11.48 8.81
N ILE A 279 -4.68 12.51 8.51
CA ILE A 279 -5.98 12.75 9.12
C ILE A 279 -7.04 12.94 8.04
N GLY A 280 -8.25 12.44 8.28
CA GLY A 280 -9.40 12.68 7.42
C GLY A 280 -10.73 12.56 8.15
N LEU A 281 -11.81 12.64 7.38
CA LEU A 281 -13.18 12.60 7.87
C LEU A 281 -13.73 11.17 7.84
N ASP A 282 -14.42 10.73 8.90
CA ASP A 282 -15.02 9.39 8.95
C ASP A 282 -16.39 9.30 8.22
N ASP A 283 -16.91 8.07 8.09
CA ASP A 283 -18.18 7.77 7.43
C ASP A 283 -19.39 8.43 8.10
N PHE A 284 -19.34 8.60 9.42
CA PHE A 284 -20.41 9.22 10.20
C PHE A 284 -20.49 10.71 9.85
N ALA A 285 -19.36 11.40 9.92
CA ALA A 285 -19.31 12.83 9.67
C ALA A 285 -19.73 13.18 8.23
N ARG A 286 -19.22 12.47 7.22
CA ARG A 286 -19.62 12.76 5.82
C ARG A 286 -21.12 12.56 5.58
N ARG A 287 -21.78 11.62 6.27
CA ARG A 287 -23.21 11.35 6.08
C ARG A 287 -24.08 12.40 6.76
N LEU A 288 -23.66 12.89 7.92
CA LEU A 288 -24.34 13.96 8.63
C LEU A 288 -24.23 15.29 7.88
N ILE A 289 -23.02 15.58 7.39
CA ILE A 289 -22.71 16.81 6.66
C ILE A 289 -23.37 16.83 5.28
N GLY A 290 -23.25 15.74 4.51
CA GLY A 290 -23.83 15.63 3.16
C GLY A 290 -22.81 15.85 2.03
N SER A 291 -23.27 16.42 0.91
CA SER A 291 -22.39 16.74 -0.23
C SER A 291 -21.44 17.87 0.13
N ILE A 292 -20.14 17.60 0.10
CA ILE A 292 -19.08 18.59 0.29
C ILE A 292 -18.79 19.22 -1.06
N ASP A 293 -19.10 20.52 -1.19
CA ASP A 293 -18.91 21.28 -2.42
C ASP A 293 -17.56 21.99 -2.44
N ASP A 294 -17.06 22.40 -1.27
CA ASP A 294 -15.77 23.07 -1.10
C ASP A 294 -15.18 22.84 0.30
N ILE A 295 -13.87 23.05 0.46
CA ILE A 295 -13.16 22.93 1.74
C ILE A 295 -12.18 24.08 1.93
N LYS A 296 -12.26 24.73 3.09
CA LYS A 296 -11.27 25.71 3.55
C LYS A 296 -10.29 25.04 4.50
N VAL A 297 -9.01 25.15 4.17
CA VAL A 297 -7.89 24.55 4.91
C VAL A 297 -6.92 25.64 5.37
N LYS A 298 -6.27 25.44 6.51
CA LYS A 298 -5.05 26.12 6.95
C LYS A 298 -3.87 25.87 6.00
N ASN A 299 -2.85 26.74 6.08
CA ASN A 299 -1.67 26.69 5.24
C ASN A 299 -0.66 25.64 5.72
N ILE A 300 0.21 25.22 4.81
CA ILE A 300 1.37 24.40 5.16
C ILE A 300 2.27 25.19 6.10
N ASN A 301 2.78 24.53 7.14
CA ASN A 301 3.53 25.05 8.28
C ASN A 301 2.72 25.72 9.39
N ASP A 302 1.41 25.85 9.25
CA ASP A 302 0.58 26.34 10.36
C ASP A 302 0.62 25.34 11.53
N GLU A 303 0.68 25.88 12.74
CA GLU A 303 0.55 25.09 13.97
C GLU A 303 -0.93 24.90 14.29
N ILE A 304 -1.26 23.68 14.72
CA ILE A 304 -2.62 23.29 15.09
C ILE A 304 -2.59 22.84 16.54
N LYS A 305 -3.53 23.38 17.33
CA LYS A 305 -3.78 22.90 18.69
C LYS A 305 -4.97 21.94 18.71
N ARG A 306 -4.90 20.95 19.59
CA ARG A 306 -6.00 20.00 19.79
C ARG A 306 -7.29 20.75 20.16
N GLY A 307 -8.41 20.39 19.51
CA GLY A 307 -9.71 21.04 19.73
C GLY A 307 -9.89 22.37 18.99
N GLU A 308 -8.87 22.88 18.30
CA GLU A 308 -9.00 24.05 17.43
C GLU A 308 -9.68 23.69 16.11
N ASP A 309 -10.39 24.62 15.50
CA ASP A 309 -10.91 24.48 14.14
C ASP A 309 -9.76 24.38 13.13
N VAL A 310 -9.70 23.25 12.43
CA VAL A 310 -8.59 22.92 11.52
C VAL A 310 -8.94 23.04 10.05
N TRP A 311 -10.19 22.75 9.71
CA TRP A 311 -10.73 22.95 8.38
C TRP A 311 -12.23 23.18 8.45
N GLN A 312 -12.76 23.79 7.41
CA GLN A 312 -14.17 24.11 7.28
C GLN A 312 -14.71 23.51 5.98
N LEU A 313 -15.74 22.68 6.09
CA LEU A 313 -16.42 22.06 4.96
C LEU A 313 -17.60 22.93 4.53
N ILE A 314 -17.71 23.22 3.24
CA ILE A 314 -18.77 24.03 2.64
C ILE A 314 -19.73 23.09 1.90
N CYS A 315 -21.01 23.16 2.25
CA CYS A 315 -22.06 22.30 1.73
C CYS A 315 -23.26 23.18 1.32
N GLY A 316 -23.31 23.57 0.05
CA GLY A 316 -24.20 24.59 -0.47
C GLY A 316 -24.04 25.92 0.28
N ARG A 317 -25.08 26.33 1.02
CA ARG A 317 -25.07 27.53 1.87
C ARG A 317 -24.60 27.31 3.31
N ARG A 318 -24.31 26.06 3.68
CA ARG A 318 -23.99 25.65 5.05
C ARG A 318 -22.50 25.41 5.22
N GLN A 319 -22.02 25.52 6.46
CA GLN A 319 -20.61 25.34 6.80
C GLN A 319 -20.46 24.50 8.08
N ALA A 320 -19.56 23.53 8.06
CA ALA A 320 -19.21 22.73 9.23
C ALA A 320 -17.72 22.89 9.53
N ALA A 321 -17.39 23.36 10.73
CA ALA A 321 -16.02 23.40 11.23
C ALA A 321 -15.69 22.06 11.90
N MET A 322 -14.48 21.56 11.67
CA MET A 322 -14.01 20.31 12.28
C MET A 322 -12.85 20.60 13.20
N HIS A 323 -12.84 19.96 14.37
CA HIS A 323 -11.81 20.15 15.38
C HIS A 323 -10.59 19.23 15.18
N ALA A 324 -9.42 19.75 15.53
CA ALA A 324 -8.17 19.01 15.50
C ALA A 324 -8.21 17.81 16.46
N PRO A 325 -7.95 16.58 16.00
CA PRO A 325 -7.90 15.42 16.90
C PRO A 325 -6.68 15.45 17.83
N ILE A 326 -5.60 16.12 17.39
CA ILE A 326 -4.27 16.15 17.99
C ILE A 326 -3.59 17.48 17.68
N GLU A 327 -2.51 17.79 18.41
CA GLU A 327 -1.68 18.97 18.16
C GLU A 327 -0.46 18.64 17.30
N GLY A 328 -0.01 19.62 16.50
CA GLY A 328 1.13 19.44 15.63
C GLY A 328 1.20 20.48 14.52
N LYS A 329 2.18 20.31 13.64
CA LYS A 329 2.41 21.20 12.50
C LYS A 329 1.89 20.59 11.20
N VAL A 330 1.19 21.39 10.38
CA VAL A 330 0.75 20.95 9.04
C VAL A 330 1.97 20.83 8.13
N ILE A 331 2.26 19.62 7.66
CA ILE A 331 3.37 19.38 6.73
C ILE A 331 2.87 19.27 5.29
N ASP A 332 1.65 18.77 5.10
CA ASP A 332 1.09 18.55 3.78
C ASP A 332 -0.44 18.60 3.82
N THR A 333 -1.02 19.05 2.72
CA THR A 333 -2.46 19.13 2.49
C THR A 333 -2.78 18.39 1.20
N ASN A 334 -3.80 17.54 1.22
CA ASN A 334 -4.18 16.79 0.03
C ASN A 334 -4.69 17.74 -1.06
N ILE A 335 -3.95 17.83 -2.17
CA ILE A 335 -4.29 18.75 -3.27
C ILE A 335 -5.51 18.24 -4.04
N ASP A 336 -5.70 16.92 -4.12
CA ASP A 336 -6.80 16.31 -4.87
C ASP A 336 -8.18 16.73 -4.32
N ILE A 337 -8.29 16.97 -3.01
CA ILE A 337 -9.55 17.43 -2.39
C ILE A 337 -9.77 18.94 -2.53
N LEU A 338 -8.74 19.73 -2.83
CA LEU A 338 -8.89 21.14 -3.14
C LEU A 338 -9.44 21.32 -4.55
N ASP A 339 -8.98 20.47 -5.48
CA ASP A 339 -9.48 20.45 -6.86
C ASP A 339 -10.86 19.75 -6.94
N ASN A 340 -11.08 18.69 -6.15
CA ASN A 340 -12.33 17.94 -6.13
C ASN A 340 -12.73 17.50 -4.70
N PRO A 341 -13.40 18.37 -3.93
CA PRO A 341 -13.81 18.12 -2.54
C PRO A 341 -14.71 16.87 -2.35
N LYS A 342 -15.41 16.44 -3.41
CA LYS A 342 -16.28 15.23 -3.37
C LYS A 342 -15.51 13.95 -3.09
N ILE A 343 -14.18 13.93 -3.29
CA ILE A 343 -13.32 12.79 -2.96
C ILE A 343 -13.41 12.41 -1.48
N ILE A 344 -13.57 13.39 -0.58
CA ILE A 344 -13.73 13.16 0.87
C ILE A 344 -14.96 12.27 1.13
N SER A 345 -16.05 12.49 0.39
CA SER A 345 -17.28 11.71 0.51
C SER A 345 -17.21 10.37 -0.23
N ALA A 346 -16.59 10.34 -1.41
CA ALA A 346 -16.53 9.15 -2.25
C ALA A 346 -15.54 8.09 -1.70
N SER A 347 -14.50 8.52 -0.99
CA SER A 347 -13.42 7.64 -0.54
C SER A 347 -12.81 8.10 0.79
N PRO A 348 -13.62 8.17 1.87
CA PRO A 348 -13.24 8.82 3.14
C PRO A 348 -11.98 8.21 3.77
N TYR A 349 -11.78 6.90 3.66
CA TYR A 349 -10.68 6.18 4.32
C TYR A 349 -9.47 5.89 3.44
N ARG A 350 -9.51 6.27 2.15
CA ARG A 350 -8.40 6.03 1.22
C ARG A 350 -7.80 7.34 0.71
N ILE A 351 -8.36 7.87 -0.38
CA ILE A 351 -7.84 9.07 -1.04
C ILE A 351 -8.45 10.36 -0.49
N GLY A 352 -9.51 10.29 0.34
CA GLY A 352 -10.17 11.42 0.98
C GLY A 352 -9.52 11.92 2.28
N TRP A 353 -8.21 11.76 2.44
CA TRP A 353 -7.48 12.36 3.56
C TRP A 353 -7.31 13.87 3.36
N ILE A 354 -7.13 14.64 4.44
CA ILE A 354 -7.08 16.10 4.41
C ILE A 354 -5.67 16.61 4.70
N TYR A 355 -5.12 16.26 5.87
CA TYR A 355 -3.78 16.70 6.29
C TYR A 355 -2.82 15.55 6.54
N THR A 356 -1.52 15.85 6.40
CA THR A 356 -0.45 15.15 7.10
C THR A 356 0.16 16.10 8.13
N LEU A 357 0.11 15.70 9.40
CA LEU A 357 0.67 16.44 10.53
C LEU A 357 1.98 15.81 11.02
N GLU A 358 2.88 16.66 11.47
CA GLU A 358 4.00 16.31 12.33
C GLU A 358 3.61 16.60 13.79
N PRO A 359 3.35 15.56 14.61
CA PRO A 359 2.92 15.74 15.99
C PRO A 359 4.10 16.16 16.88
N TYR A 360 3.82 16.98 17.89
CA TYR A 360 4.84 17.32 18.90
C TYR A 360 5.10 16.18 19.89
N ASN A 361 4.07 15.40 20.24
CA ASN A 361 4.18 14.26 21.16
C ASN A 361 3.36 13.06 20.69
N LEU A 362 3.92 12.32 19.71
CA LEU A 362 3.25 11.20 19.05
C LEU A 362 2.70 10.15 20.02
N GLU A 363 3.49 9.69 21.00
CA GLU A 363 3.08 8.59 21.88
C GLU A 363 1.96 8.99 22.85
N GLU A 364 1.95 10.24 23.31
CA GLU A 364 0.88 10.75 24.17
C GLU A 364 -0.40 10.99 23.38
N ASP A 365 -0.28 11.53 22.16
CA ASP A 365 -1.41 11.82 21.29
C ASP A 365 -2.16 10.56 20.83
N MET A 366 -1.42 9.49 20.51
CA MET A 366 -2.03 8.22 20.12
C MET A 366 -2.87 7.60 21.25
N LYS A 367 -2.51 7.81 22.53
CA LYS A 367 -3.29 7.29 23.69
C LYS A 367 -4.64 7.98 23.85
N LYS A 368 -4.78 9.20 23.33
CA LYS A 368 -6.01 10.01 23.41
C LYS A 368 -7.04 9.60 22.36
N LEU A 369 -6.65 8.78 21.38
CA LEU A 369 -7.50 8.33 20.28
C LEU A 369 -8.18 6.98 20.59
N LEU A 370 -9.30 6.77 19.91
CA LEU A 370 -10.11 5.55 19.98
C LEU A 370 -9.62 4.55 18.94
N PHE A 371 -9.50 3.28 19.32
CA PHE A 371 -9.08 2.20 18.42
C PHE A 371 -9.86 0.91 18.71
N GLY A 372 -10.07 0.10 17.66
CA GLY A 372 -10.70 -1.22 17.77
C GLY A 372 -12.09 -1.16 18.42
N ILE A 373 -12.28 -1.93 19.50
CA ILE A 373 -13.57 -2.04 20.21
C ILE A 373 -14.03 -0.68 20.77
N LYS A 374 -13.10 0.18 21.20
CA LYS A 374 -13.46 1.52 21.73
C LYS A 374 -14.07 2.39 20.64
N ALA A 375 -13.50 2.38 19.44
CA ALA A 375 -14.00 3.14 18.31
C ALA A 375 -15.37 2.61 17.83
N LYS A 376 -15.56 1.28 17.82
CA LYS A 376 -16.87 0.67 17.53
C LYS A 376 -17.95 1.09 18.53
N ARG A 377 -17.66 1.01 19.84
CA ARG A 377 -18.62 1.41 20.89
C ARG A 377 -18.98 2.89 20.79
N TYR A 378 -17.99 3.75 20.60
CA TYR A 378 -18.20 5.17 20.38
C TYR A 378 -19.14 5.44 19.19
N LEU A 379 -18.92 4.75 18.06
CA LEU A 379 -19.77 4.91 16.88
C LEU A 379 -21.21 4.39 17.11
N ILE A 380 -21.38 3.28 17.85
CA ILE A 380 -22.71 2.77 18.25
C ILE A 380 -23.44 3.79 19.15
N GLU A 381 -22.76 4.35 20.14
CA GLU A 381 -23.32 5.36 21.04
C GLU A 381 -23.76 6.60 20.25
N HIS A 382 -22.92 7.06 19.33
CA HIS A 382 -23.21 8.23 18.48
C HIS A 382 -24.33 7.97 17.46
N SER A 383 -24.40 6.79 16.85
CA SER A 383 -25.52 6.37 15.99
C SER A 383 -26.85 6.38 16.77
N ASN A 384 -26.89 5.77 17.95
CA ASN A 384 -28.08 5.79 18.80
C ASN A 384 -28.52 7.20 19.21
N LYS A 385 -27.56 8.06 19.57
CA LYS A 385 -27.82 9.46 19.89
C LYS A 385 -28.40 10.21 18.69
N LEU A 386 -27.86 10.00 17.50
CA LEU A 386 -28.36 10.60 16.27
C LEU A 386 -29.79 10.14 15.97
N HIS A 387 -30.09 8.84 16.11
CA HIS A 387 -31.44 8.32 15.94
C HIS A 387 -32.46 8.97 16.88
N GLN A 388 -32.12 9.14 18.16
CA GLN A 388 -33.00 9.82 19.13
C GLN A 388 -33.28 11.27 18.72
N ARG A 389 -32.26 12.00 18.27
CA ARG A 389 -32.40 13.39 17.82
C ARG A 389 -33.26 13.48 16.55
N LEU A 390 -33.03 12.63 15.56
CA LEU A 390 -33.83 12.60 14.34
C LEU A 390 -35.30 12.26 14.59
N SER A 391 -35.58 11.36 15.53
CA SER A 391 -36.94 11.06 15.97
C SER A 391 -37.61 12.27 16.62
N SER A 392 -36.88 13.06 17.40
CA SER A 392 -37.42 14.29 18.04
C SER A 392 -37.74 15.40 17.03
N ILE A 393 -37.02 15.43 15.90
CA ILE A 393 -37.23 16.39 14.80
C ILE A 393 -38.36 15.92 13.86
N GLY A 394 -38.87 14.69 14.03
CA GLY A 394 -39.93 14.13 13.19
C GLY A 394 -39.45 13.62 11.82
N VAL A 395 -38.14 13.43 11.63
CA VAL A 395 -37.59 12.81 10.43
C VAL A 395 -37.79 11.30 10.53
N THR A 396 -38.82 10.78 9.86
CA THR A 396 -39.10 9.35 9.83
C THR A 396 -38.04 8.61 9.02
N ILE A 397 -37.37 7.66 9.67
CA ILE A 397 -36.51 6.67 9.03
C ILE A 397 -37.43 5.60 8.46
N THR A 398 -37.77 5.71 7.18
CA THR A 398 -38.59 4.70 6.52
C THR A 398 -37.76 3.41 6.43
N ASP A 399 -38.43 2.28 6.65
CA ASP A 399 -37.97 0.92 6.30
C ASP A 399 -36.58 0.48 6.81
N GLY A 400 -36.52 0.08 8.09
CA GLY A 400 -35.44 -0.77 8.60
C GLY A 400 -34.23 -0.05 9.23
N GLY A 401 -34.40 1.20 9.67
CA GLY A 401 -33.41 1.88 10.52
C GLY A 401 -32.24 2.53 9.78
N GLN A 402 -32.29 2.68 8.46
CA GLN A 402 -31.19 3.32 7.70
C GLN A 402 -31.41 4.82 7.52
N ILE A 403 -30.48 5.64 8.03
CA ILE A 403 -30.48 7.09 7.76
C ILE A 403 -30.35 7.33 6.25
N ALA A 404 -31.32 8.06 5.67
CA ALA A 404 -31.32 8.40 4.25
C ALA A 404 -30.02 9.14 3.88
N SER A 405 -29.43 8.79 2.73
CA SER A 405 -28.18 9.39 2.21
C SER A 405 -28.24 10.92 2.03
N ALA A 406 -29.44 11.50 2.08
CA ALA A 406 -29.72 12.93 1.98
C ALA A 406 -30.26 13.53 3.28
N LEU A 407 -29.83 13.04 4.46
CA LEU A 407 -30.29 13.54 5.76
C LEU A 407 -30.26 15.08 5.86
N HIS A 408 -29.14 15.68 5.47
CA HIS A 408 -28.95 17.14 5.43
C HIS A 408 -30.04 17.89 4.64
N GLN A 409 -30.60 17.29 3.58
CA GLN A 409 -31.64 17.93 2.76
C GLN A 409 -33.01 17.96 3.44
N ARG A 410 -33.23 17.09 4.42
CA ARG A 410 -34.50 16.98 5.15
C ARG A 410 -34.57 17.86 6.40
N LEU A 411 -33.46 18.53 6.74
CA LEU A 411 -33.33 19.36 7.93
C LEU A 411 -33.37 20.85 7.54
N SER A 412 -34.01 21.67 8.37
CA SER A 412 -33.86 23.12 8.30
C SER A 412 -32.42 23.54 8.62
N ASP A 413 -32.02 24.77 8.25
CA ASP A 413 -30.66 25.23 8.54
C ASP A 413 -30.36 25.27 10.04
N LYS A 414 -31.36 25.60 10.86
CA LYS A 414 -31.22 25.65 12.32
C LYS A 414 -31.01 24.24 12.90
N GLU A 415 -31.83 23.27 12.51
CA GLU A 415 -31.71 21.88 12.98
C GLU A 415 -30.40 21.24 12.51
N TRP A 416 -29.96 21.55 11.28
CA TRP A 416 -28.67 21.08 10.78
C TRP A 416 -27.53 21.66 11.60
N GLN A 417 -27.53 22.97 11.88
CA GLN A 417 -26.47 23.60 12.67
C GLN A 417 -26.42 23.07 14.11
N GLU A 418 -27.58 22.82 14.73
CA GLU A 418 -27.66 22.22 16.06
C GLU A 418 -27.06 20.80 16.08
N LEU A 419 -27.29 20.00 15.03
CA LEU A 419 -26.68 18.67 14.91
C LEU A 419 -25.17 18.73 14.67
N ILE A 420 -24.69 19.64 13.82
CA ILE A 420 -23.25 19.82 13.60
C ILE A 420 -22.54 20.15 14.92
N ASN A 421 -23.03 21.14 15.66
CA ASN A 421 -22.44 21.57 16.94
C ASN A 421 -22.53 20.50 18.06
N GLU A 422 -23.41 19.52 17.91
CA GLU A 422 -23.60 18.45 18.90
C GLU A 422 -22.64 17.27 18.69
N PHE A 423 -22.22 17.03 17.46
CA PHE A 423 -21.43 15.85 17.06
C PHE A 423 -19.99 16.17 16.63
N PHE A 424 -19.71 17.41 16.26
CA PHE A 424 -18.38 17.90 15.90
C PHE A 424 -18.02 19.05 16.81
#